data_AF-A0A6L9QGF2-F1
#
_entry.id   AF-A0A6L9QGF2-F1
#
_cell.length_a   1.000
_cell.length_b   1.000
_cell.length_c   1.000
_cell.angle_alpha   90.00
_cell.angle_beta   90.00
_cell.angle_gamma   90.00
#
_symmetry.space_group_name_H-M   'P 1'
#
loop_
_entity.id
_entity.type
_entity.pdbx_description
1 polymer ?
#
loop_
_entity_poly.entity_id
_entity_poly.type
_entity_poly.pdbx_seq_one_letter_code
_entity_poly.pdbx_strand_id
1 'polypeptide(L)' 'YRERQYTGAMLVAARTRRAALAHLDRALDALAGLAARYRDTPMPARTLGRQALPTTFGAKAANWLMGCL' A
#
# COMPACT_ATOMS: atom_id res chain seq x y z
N TYR A 1 16.75 -28.73 22.63
CA TYR A 1 17.05 -27.28 22.71
C TYR A 1 16.72 -26.54 21.41
N ARG A 2 17.16 -27.03 20.24
CA ARG A 2 16.93 -26.43 18.91
C ARG A 2 15.45 -26.34 18.48
N GLU A 3 14.65 -27.37 18.78
CA GLU A 3 13.23 -27.43 18.43
C GLU A 3 12.39 -26.31 19.09
N ARG A 4 12.63 -26.02 20.39
CA ARG A 4 11.99 -24.90 21.09
C ARG A 4 12.31 -23.53 20.48
N GLN A 5 13.51 -23.37 19.90
CA GLN A 5 13.91 -22.11 19.25
C GLN A 5 13.13 -21.89 17.95
N TYR A 6 12.88 -22.93 17.16
CA TYR A 6 12.05 -22.83 15.95
C TYR A 6 10.59 -22.50 16.28
N THR A 7 10.02 -23.14 17.30
CA THR A 7 8.66 -22.83 17.76
C THR A 7 8.55 -21.39 18.25
N GLY A 8 9.54 -20.91 19.02
CA GLY A 8 9.60 -19.51 19.45
C GLY A 8 9.65 -18.52 18.28
N ALA A 9 10.49 -18.79 17.27
CA ALA A 9 10.57 -17.97 16.06
C ALA A 9 9.26 -17.95 15.27
N MET A 10 8.56 -19.09 15.16
CA MET A 10 7.27 -19.18 14.46
C MET A 10 6.17 -18.38 15.18
N LEU A 11 6.15 -18.34 16.52
CA LEU A 11 5.20 -17.52 17.28
C LEU A 11 5.45 -16.03 17.07
N VAL A 12 6.72 -15.60 17.05
CA VAL A 12 7.08 -14.20 16.75
C VAL A 12 6.65 -13.84 15.32
N ALA A 13 6.98 -14.67 14.34
CA ALA A 13 6.60 -14.47 12.94
C ALA A 13 5.07 -14.40 12.76
N ALA A 14 4.30 -15.24 13.48
CA ALA A 14 2.84 -15.19 13.42
C ALA A 14 2.27 -13.88 14.00
N ARG A 15 2.86 -13.37 15.09
CA ARG A 15 2.45 -12.10 15.70
C ARG A 15 2.81 -10.90 14.83
N THR A 16 4.03 -10.86 14.28
CA THR A 16 4.47 -9.78 13.40
C THR A 16 3.66 -9.75 12.12
N ARG A 17 3.35 -10.92 11.54
CA ARG A 17 2.46 -11.03 10.38
C ARG A 17 1.10 -10.42 10.65
N ARG A 18 0.46 -10.72 11.78
CA ARG A 18 -0.85 -10.15 12.13
C ARG A 18 -0.80 -8.61 12.23
N ALA A 19 0.24 -8.07 12.85
CA ALA A 19 0.43 -6.62 12.94
C ALA A 19 0.66 -6.01 11.55
N ALA A 20 1.52 -6.61 10.73
CA ALA A 20 1.82 -6.15 9.38
C ALA A 20 0.56 -6.11 8.50
N LEU A 21 -0.26 -7.16 8.53
CA LEU A 21 -1.52 -7.19 7.77
C LEU A 21 -2.48 -6.09 8.23
N ALA A 22 -2.64 -5.86 9.54
CA ALA A 22 -3.48 -4.77 10.04
C ALA A 22 -2.96 -3.36 9.68
N HIS A 23 -1.65 -3.21 9.42
CA HIS A 23 -1.10 -1.97 8.87
C HIS A 23 -1.35 -1.85 7.37
N LEU A 24 -1.25 -2.96 6.63
CA LEU A 24 -1.54 -3.01 5.21
C LEU A 24 -3.02 -2.68 4.96
N ASP A 25 -3.95 -3.29 5.67
CA ASP A 25 -5.40 -3.01 5.56
C ASP A 25 -5.70 -1.51 5.72
N ARG A 26 -5.12 -0.89 6.74
CA ARG A 26 -5.26 0.57 6.96
C ARG A 26 -4.65 1.41 5.84
N ALA A 27 -3.54 0.97 5.25
CA ALA A 27 -2.94 1.66 4.12
C ALA A 27 -3.81 1.52 2.86
N LEU A 28 -4.38 0.34 2.62
CA LEU A 28 -5.32 0.09 1.51
C LEU A 28 -6.56 0.97 1.65
N ASP A 29 -7.16 1.03 2.84
CA ASP A 29 -8.32 1.90 3.13
C ASP A 29 -8.00 3.38 2.89
N ALA A 30 -6.83 3.84 3.36
CA ALA A 30 -6.38 5.21 3.15
C ALA A 30 -6.16 5.53 1.66
N LEU A 31 -5.55 4.63 0.90
CA LEU A 31 -5.33 4.79 -0.53
C LEU A 31 -6.66 4.80 -1.31
N ALA A 32 -7.60 3.91 -0.96
CA ALA A 32 -8.95 3.90 -1.52
C ALA A 32 -9.69 5.21 -1.22
N GLY A 33 -9.58 5.72 0.02
CA GLY A 33 -10.15 7.00 0.42
C GLY A 33 -9.55 8.18 -0.36
N LEU A 34 -8.23 8.21 -0.55
CA LEU A 34 -7.56 9.24 -1.38
C LEU A 34 -7.99 9.17 -2.84
N ALA A 35 -8.05 7.96 -3.42
CA ALA A 35 -8.48 7.74 -4.79
C ALA A 35 -9.91 8.26 -5.02
N ALA A 36 -10.83 7.96 -4.10
CA ALA A 36 -12.21 8.41 -4.17
C ALA A 36 -12.34 9.93 -3.96
N ARG A 37 -11.73 10.47 -2.90
CA ARG A 37 -11.84 11.88 -2.51
C ARG A 37 -11.31 12.84 -3.58
N TYR A 38 -10.25 12.44 -4.28
CA TYR A 38 -9.55 13.29 -5.24
C TYR A 38 -9.64 12.77 -6.68
N ARG A 39 -10.70 12.01 -6.98
CA ARG A 39 -10.96 11.40 -8.30
C ARG A 39 -10.73 12.37 -9.46
N ASP A 40 -11.20 13.59 -9.33
CA ASP A 40 -11.19 14.60 -10.41
C ASP A 40 -10.20 15.74 -10.16
N THR A 41 -9.31 15.62 -9.17
CA THR A 41 -8.32 16.67 -8.86
C THR A 41 -7.17 16.63 -9.86
N PRO A 42 -7.02 17.61 -10.77
CA PRO A 42 -6.01 17.56 -11.82
C PRO A 42 -4.58 17.68 -11.26
N MET A 43 -3.62 16.99 -11.88
CA MET A 43 -2.20 17.09 -11.55
C MET A 43 -1.27 16.85 -12.75
N PRO A 44 -0.03 17.37 -12.72
CA PRO A 44 0.99 17.04 -13.72
C PRO A 44 1.40 15.56 -13.64
N ALA A 45 1.47 14.89 -14.80
CA ALA A 45 1.96 13.51 -14.88
C ALA A 45 3.44 13.45 -15.30
N ARG A 46 4.09 12.32 -15.00
CA ARG A 46 5.46 12.01 -15.44
C ARG A 46 5.56 10.56 -15.91
N THR A 47 6.24 10.35 -17.03
CA THR A 47 6.65 9.03 -17.52
C THR A 47 8.16 9.03 -17.68
N LEU A 48 8.87 8.08 -17.04
CA LEU A 48 10.34 8.02 -17.03
C LEU A 48 10.98 9.37 -16.63
N GLY A 49 10.36 10.08 -15.68
CA GLY A 49 10.81 11.40 -15.24
C GLY A 49 10.52 12.56 -16.20
N ARG A 50 9.99 12.32 -17.41
CA ARG A 50 9.61 13.35 -18.39
C ARG A 50 8.16 13.80 -18.21
N GLN A 51 7.85 15.05 -18.54
CA GLN A 51 6.48 15.57 -18.58
C GLN A 51 5.62 14.68 -19.50
N ALA A 52 4.43 14.32 -19.02
CA ALA A 52 3.39 13.64 -19.80
C ALA A 52 2.09 14.46 -19.79
N LEU A 53 1.06 13.96 -20.48
CA LEU A 53 -0.28 14.56 -20.46
C LEU A 53 -0.84 14.59 -19.02
N PRO A 54 -1.64 15.61 -18.64
CA PRO A 54 -2.23 15.69 -17.31
C PRO A 54 -3.04 14.45 -16.91
N THR A 55 -3.07 14.17 -15.61
CA THR A 55 -3.88 13.12 -14.99
C THR A 55 -4.58 13.68 -13.75
N THR A 56 -5.22 12.84 -12.93
CA THR A 56 -5.77 13.23 -11.64
C THR A 56 -5.01 12.59 -10.48
N PHE A 57 -5.00 13.25 -9.33
CA PHE A 57 -4.40 12.70 -8.12
C PHE A 57 -5.12 11.41 -7.69
N GLY A 58 -6.44 11.34 -7.86
CA GLY A 58 -7.20 10.13 -7.59
C GLY A 58 -6.77 8.94 -8.45
N ALA A 59 -6.54 9.16 -9.76
CA ALA A 59 -6.02 8.12 -10.65
C ALA A 59 -4.62 7.64 -10.22
N LYS A 60 -3.76 8.55 -9.76
CA LYS A 60 -2.44 8.20 -9.21
C LYS A 60 -2.53 7.39 -7.92
N ALA A 61 -3.40 7.78 -6.99
CA ALA A 61 -3.63 7.05 -5.74
C ALA A 61 -4.22 5.66 -5.98
N ALA A 62 -5.16 5.52 -6.93
CA ALA A 62 -5.69 4.23 -7.34
C ALA A 62 -4.60 3.30 -7.90
N ASN A 63 -3.65 3.84 -8.67
CA ASN A 63 -2.52 3.06 -9.18
C ASN A 63 -1.59 2.57 -8.05
N TRP A 64 -1.39 3.36 -6.98
CA TRP A 64 -0.67 2.89 -5.79
C TRP A 64 -1.42 1.77 -5.07
N LEU A 65 -2.74 1.91 -4.91
CA LEU A 65 -3.59 0.87 -4.32
C LEU A 65 -3.48 -0.45 -5.11
N MET A 66 -3.56 -0.39 -6.44
CA MET A 66 -3.42 -1.56 -7.31
C MET A 66 -2.06 -2.25 -7.18
N GLY A 67 -0.99 -1.52 -6.85
CA GLY A 67 0.32 -2.11 -6.59
C GLY A 67 0.44 -2.84 -5.24
N CYS A 68 -0.57 -2.69 -4.37
CA CYS A 68 -0.63 -3.34 -3.06
C CYS A 68 -1.62 -4.52 -3.01
N LEU A 69 -2.50 -4.66 -4.01
CA LEU A 69 -3.41 -5.81 -4.19
C LEU A 69 -2.70 -6.93 -4.96
#